data_AF-A0A6H9T0P6-F1
#
_entry.id   AF-A0A6H9T0P6-F1
#
_cell.length_a   1.000
_cell.length_b   1.000
_cell.length_c   1.000
_cell.angle_alpha   90.00
_cell.angle_beta   90.00
_cell.angle_gamma   90.00
#
_symmetry.space_group_name_H-M   'P 1'
#
loop_
_entity.id
_entity.type
_entity.pdbx_description
1 polymer ?
#
loop_
_entity_poly.entity_id
_entity_poly.type
_entity_poly.pdbx_seq_one_letter_code
_entity_poly.pdbx_strand_id
1 'polypeptide(L)'
;MQRRQFMNTLAAATAATPLMLKAGMAGAKSATAPDPLDPGRWSPFNAARLQAVLDQHGVASARYDAKRRPYAVFDWDNTCIMNDCEEALLMYQINHLQYKLTPDEFVAVMWKDVPKGAFMKDYTTVDGKPVTMEDLAADVESDYRWLHANYKGLGGDKSLDEIRETDQFKDFRAKLYFMYDAICDTHPLEVGYKWIIYFYKNMTTAELQAMAEASNNYGIGDALRKVRYESPKTLPGKAGVVADTHFHGIRIHEEIRAVMHTLRANGIDVYVSTASLDDVVRVFAGNPNYGYGVPPENVIGLRLDMQDGKYTSTYPAGWHFNWGPGKTVGIRNVLASKKGYGPLLVFGDSDGDAWMLRDFKDTAAGVIVNRMKKGEIGADSKLAAEQIGNPNARFLLQGRDEHTGLMIPDEKSIKYGKTERKLLA
;
A
#
# COMPACT_ATOMS: atom_id res chain seq x y z
N MET A 1 -28.41 27.09 -56.17
CA MET A 1 -27.86 28.45 -56.08
C MET A 1 -27.30 28.65 -54.67
N GLN A 2 -26.14 29.22 -54.38
CA GLN A 2 -24.89 29.40 -55.12
C GLN A 2 -23.86 29.79 -54.02
N ARG A 3 -22.70 29.13 -53.97
CA ARG A 3 -21.58 29.48 -53.06
C ARG A 3 -21.14 30.93 -53.28
N ARG A 4 -20.71 31.62 -52.22
CA ARG A 4 -19.72 32.71 -52.33
C ARG A 4 -18.51 32.42 -51.45
N GLN A 5 -17.42 32.14 -52.15
CA GLN A 5 -16.04 32.16 -51.68
C GLN A 5 -15.61 33.60 -51.42
N PHE A 6 -14.74 33.79 -50.43
CA PHE A 6 -13.72 34.83 -50.51
C PHE A 6 -12.38 34.20 -50.17
N MET A 7 -11.57 34.03 -51.22
CA MET A 7 -10.12 33.86 -51.12
C MET A 7 -9.51 35.25 -50.95
N ASN A 8 -8.52 35.37 -50.06
CA ASN A 8 -7.41 36.27 -50.27
C ASN A 8 -6.13 35.55 -49.85
N THR A 9 -5.39 35.15 -50.87
CA THR A 9 -4.00 34.70 -50.84
C THR A 9 -3.09 35.89 -50.53
N LEU A 10 -2.19 35.73 -49.56
CA LEU A 10 -0.89 36.41 -49.61
C LEU A 10 0.19 35.37 -49.33
N ALA A 11 0.97 35.08 -50.37
CA ALA A 11 2.18 34.29 -50.29
C ALA A 11 3.32 35.16 -49.73
N ALA A 12 4.05 34.63 -48.76
CA ALA A 12 5.40 35.06 -48.44
C ALA A 12 6.26 33.79 -48.34
N ALA A 13 7.15 33.65 -49.32
CA ALA A 13 8.16 32.62 -49.39
C ALA A 13 9.42 33.03 -48.60
N THR A 14 10.27 32.02 -48.36
CA THR A 14 11.67 32.04 -47.85
C THR A 14 11.79 32.04 -46.32
N ALA A 15 12.60 31.18 -45.68
CA ALA A 15 13.67 30.30 -46.14
C ALA A 15 13.69 29.01 -45.30
N ALA A 16 13.82 27.85 -45.97
CA ALA A 16 14.12 26.58 -45.31
C ALA A 16 15.63 26.49 -45.09
N THR A 17 16.07 26.68 -43.85
CA THR A 17 17.42 26.31 -43.42
C THR A 17 17.45 24.79 -43.24
N PRO A 18 18.37 24.05 -43.87
CA PRO A 18 18.54 22.64 -43.56
C PRO A 18 19.22 22.57 -42.19
N LEU A 19 18.45 22.21 -41.16
CA LEU A 19 19.04 21.82 -39.88
C LEU A 19 19.73 20.47 -40.11
N MET A 20 21.01 20.52 -40.48
CA MET A 20 21.86 19.32 -40.44
C MET A 20 21.88 18.84 -38.99
N LEU A 21 21.17 17.74 -38.71
CA LEU A 21 21.44 16.94 -37.52
C LEU A 21 22.87 16.41 -37.67
N LYS A 22 23.83 17.11 -37.06
CA LYS A 22 25.04 16.45 -36.60
C LYS A 22 24.57 15.46 -35.54
N ALA A 23 24.53 14.19 -35.89
CA ALA A 23 24.59 13.10 -34.95
C ALA A 23 25.93 13.23 -34.21
N GLY A 24 25.94 14.05 -33.16
CA GLY A 24 26.97 14.00 -32.16
C GLY A 24 26.87 12.63 -31.52
N MET A 25 27.90 11.80 -31.69
CA MET A 25 28.12 10.69 -30.79
C MET A 25 28.03 11.26 -29.39
N ALA A 26 26.96 10.92 -28.68
CA ALA A 26 26.86 11.18 -27.25
C ALA A 26 28.05 10.45 -26.63
N GLY A 27 29.11 11.21 -26.34
CA GLY A 27 30.21 10.72 -25.55
C GLY A 27 29.61 10.06 -24.31
N ALA A 28 30.09 8.86 -24.00
CA ALA A 28 29.76 8.17 -22.77
C ALA A 28 29.79 9.20 -21.64
N LYS A 29 28.62 9.52 -21.07
CA LYS A 29 28.55 10.37 -19.89
C LYS A 29 29.50 9.73 -18.88
N SER A 30 30.51 10.49 -18.48
CA SER A 30 31.34 10.17 -17.33
C SER A 30 30.46 9.62 -16.23
N ALA A 31 30.87 8.52 -15.59
CA ALA A 31 30.22 8.01 -14.39
C ALA A 31 30.03 9.20 -13.43
N THR A 32 28.80 9.69 -13.32
CA THR A 32 28.45 10.68 -12.31
C THR A 32 28.83 10.07 -10.98
N ALA A 33 29.51 10.82 -10.12
CA ALA A 33 29.80 10.36 -8.77
C ALA A 33 28.50 9.84 -8.14
N PRO A 34 28.53 8.73 -7.38
CA PRO A 34 27.34 8.20 -6.76
C PRO A 34 26.66 9.28 -5.91
N ASP A 35 25.33 9.32 -5.97
CA ASP A 35 24.57 10.32 -5.22
C ASP A 35 24.69 10.05 -3.72
N PRO A 36 25.06 11.05 -2.89
CA PRO A 36 24.94 10.91 -1.45
C PRO A 36 23.46 10.80 -1.05
N LEU A 37 23.22 10.30 0.16
CA LEU A 37 21.90 10.33 0.77
C LEU A 37 21.45 11.79 0.97
N ASP A 38 20.25 12.13 0.49
CA ASP A 38 19.59 13.36 0.90
C ASP A 38 19.10 13.21 2.35
N PRO A 39 19.60 14.02 3.31
CA PRO A 39 19.19 13.88 4.70
C PRO A 39 17.70 14.18 4.91
N GLY A 40 17.03 14.98 4.06
CA GLY A 40 15.60 15.24 4.16
C GLY A 40 15.10 15.48 5.59
N ARG A 41 14.06 14.74 6.00
CA ARG A 41 13.59 14.66 7.41
C ARG A 41 13.99 13.35 8.10
N TRP A 42 15.06 12.69 7.66
CA TRP A 42 15.66 11.63 8.47
C TRP A 42 16.18 12.20 9.79
N SER A 43 16.14 11.39 10.86
CA SER A 43 16.94 11.76 12.03
C SER A 43 18.42 11.86 11.63
N PRO A 44 19.20 12.81 12.19
CA PRO A 44 20.61 12.95 11.83
C PRO A 44 21.42 11.65 12.02
N PHE A 45 21.07 10.88 13.06
CA PHE A 45 21.66 9.57 13.32
C PHE A 45 21.34 8.55 12.21
N ASN A 46 20.06 8.45 11.83
CA ASN A 46 19.64 7.53 10.77
C ASN A 46 20.27 7.89 9.42
N ALA A 47 20.30 9.19 9.07
CA ALA A 47 20.93 9.68 7.85
C ALA A 47 22.42 9.28 7.80
N ALA A 48 23.16 9.51 8.90
CA ALA A 48 24.56 9.13 8.99
C ALA A 48 24.77 7.61 8.86
N ARG A 49 23.93 6.80 9.51
CA ARG A 49 24.03 5.34 9.42
C ARG A 49 23.75 4.84 8.00
N LEU A 50 22.71 5.34 7.35
CA LEU A 50 22.35 4.96 5.98
C LEU A 50 23.43 5.39 4.99
N GLN A 51 24.00 6.60 5.13
CA GLN A 51 25.14 7.03 4.33
C GLN A 51 26.34 6.09 4.51
N ALA A 52 26.65 5.69 5.74
CA ALA A 52 27.74 4.75 5.98
C ALA A 52 27.52 3.38 5.31
N VAL A 53 26.28 2.90 5.22
CA VAL A 53 25.95 1.68 4.46
C VAL A 53 26.19 1.90 2.96
N LEU A 54 25.78 3.05 2.41
CA LEU A 54 26.04 3.40 1.00
C LEU A 54 27.55 3.47 0.71
N ASP A 55 28.33 4.11 1.57
CA ASP A 55 29.79 4.24 1.37
C ASP A 55 30.48 2.87 1.38
N GLN A 56 30.00 1.94 2.21
CA GLN A 56 30.58 0.60 2.36
C GLN A 56 30.19 -0.36 1.24
N HIS A 57 28.98 -0.22 0.67
CA HIS A 57 28.38 -1.22 -0.21
C HIS A 57 27.93 -0.70 -1.57
N GLY A 58 27.89 0.61 -1.78
CA GLY A 58 27.53 1.24 -3.05
C GLY A 58 28.64 1.17 -4.09
N VAL A 59 28.34 1.60 -5.31
CA VAL A 59 29.23 1.49 -6.48
C VAL A 59 30.59 2.19 -6.34
N ALA A 60 30.71 3.19 -5.45
CA ALA A 60 32.00 3.82 -5.13
C ALA A 60 32.87 3.00 -4.15
N SER A 61 32.31 1.99 -3.48
CA SER A 61 33.08 1.14 -2.58
C SER A 61 34.08 0.29 -3.35
N ALA A 62 35.31 0.22 -2.85
CA ALA A 62 36.33 -0.70 -3.38
C ALA A 62 35.93 -2.19 -3.29
N ARG A 63 34.91 -2.51 -2.48
CA ARG A 63 34.36 -3.88 -2.31
C ARG A 63 33.17 -4.16 -3.23
N TYR A 64 32.71 -3.19 -4.02
CA TYR A 64 31.56 -3.37 -4.89
C TYR A 64 31.83 -4.39 -6.00
N ASP A 65 30.90 -5.33 -6.19
CA ASP A 65 30.92 -6.28 -7.30
C ASP A 65 29.63 -6.11 -8.13
N ALA A 66 29.78 -5.58 -9.34
CA ALA A 66 28.67 -5.37 -10.27
C ALA A 66 27.96 -6.67 -10.70
N LYS A 67 28.60 -7.84 -10.55
CA LYS A 67 27.98 -9.15 -10.80
C LYS A 67 27.21 -9.67 -9.59
N ARG A 68 27.39 -9.05 -8.42
CA ARG A 68 26.74 -9.39 -7.15
C ARG A 68 26.15 -8.14 -6.50
N ARG A 69 25.30 -7.44 -7.26
CA ARG A 69 24.68 -6.18 -6.83
C ARG A 69 23.91 -6.37 -5.51
N PRO A 70 24.23 -5.64 -4.43
CA PRO A 70 23.43 -5.65 -3.20
C PRO A 70 21.99 -5.22 -3.49
N TYR A 71 21.07 -5.53 -2.57
CA TYR A 71 19.67 -5.13 -2.72
C TYR A 71 19.04 -4.75 -1.40
N ALA A 72 18.03 -3.90 -1.44
CA ALA A 72 17.21 -3.49 -0.30
C ALA A 72 15.77 -3.95 -0.50
N VAL A 73 15.08 -4.27 0.61
CA VAL A 73 13.67 -4.67 0.61
C VAL A 73 12.87 -3.71 1.49
N PHE A 74 11.72 -3.26 0.98
CA PHE A 74 10.84 -2.33 1.66
C PHE A 74 9.47 -2.96 1.84
N ASP A 75 8.86 -2.84 3.02
CA ASP A 75 7.41 -2.88 3.09
C ASP A 75 6.81 -1.63 2.41
N TRP A 76 5.53 -1.70 2.05
CA TRP A 76 4.85 -0.62 1.36
C TRP A 76 4.01 0.25 2.31
N ASP A 77 2.92 -0.31 2.81
CA ASP A 77 1.90 0.39 3.58
C ASP A 77 2.47 0.82 4.93
N ASN A 78 2.23 2.07 5.36
CA ASN A 78 2.83 2.69 6.54
C ASN A 78 4.38 2.78 6.60
N THR A 79 5.11 2.13 5.68
CA THR A 79 6.56 2.22 5.52
C THR A 79 6.96 3.18 4.40
N CYS A 80 6.62 2.89 3.15
CA CYS A 80 6.88 3.75 1.99
C CYS A 80 5.91 4.92 1.90
N ILE A 81 4.70 4.75 2.42
CA ILE A 81 3.63 5.74 2.47
C ILE A 81 3.10 5.87 3.90
N MET A 82 2.41 6.96 4.21
CA MET A 82 1.54 7.05 5.38
C MET A 82 0.21 6.37 5.07
N ASN A 83 -0.29 5.58 6.02
CA ASN A 83 -1.47 4.72 5.89
C ASN A 83 -1.29 3.64 4.81
N ASP A 84 -2.39 3.03 4.39
CA ASP A 84 -2.42 1.76 3.68
C ASP A 84 -3.21 1.90 2.36
N CYS A 85 -2.61 1.50 1.25
CA CYS A 85 -3.20 1.63 -0.08
C CYS A 85 -4.26 0.55 -0.36
N GLU A 86 -4.19 -0.62 0.26
CA GLU A 86 -5.18 -1.69 0.12
C GLU A 86 -6.43 -1.37 0.97
N GLU A 87 -6.26 -0.86 2.19
CA GLU A 87 -7.40 -0.39 3.00
C GLU A 87 -8.06 0.86 2.39
N ALA A 88 -7.27 1.79 1.83
CA ALA A 88 -7.82 2.91 1.08
C ALA A 88 -8.58 2.44 -0.17
N LEU A 89 -8.06 1.42 -0.87
CA LEU A 89 -8.72 0.80 -2.01
C LEU A 89 -10.01 0.09 -1.61
N LEU A 90 -10.05 -0.62 -0.48
CA LEU A 90 -11.27 -1.19 0.09
C LEU A 90 -12.34 -0.10 0.25
N MET A 91 -12.01 0.99 0.96
CA MET A 91 -12.96 2.08 1.16
C MET A 91 -13.33 2.78 -0.15
N TYR A 92 -12.40 2.90 -1.09
CA TYR A 92 -12.70 3.45 -2.41
C TYR A 92 -13.68 2.55 -3.18
N GLN A 93 -13.44 1.24 -3.19
CA GLN A 93 -14.29 0.24 -3.85
C GLN A 93 -15.70 0.25 -3.26
N ILE A 94 -15.82 0.24 -1.93
CA ILE A 94 -17.10 0.35 -1.21
C ILE A 94 -17.82 1.64 -1.61
N ASN A 95 -17.13 2.78 -1.55
CA ASN A 95 -17.75 4.08 -1.79
C ASN A 95 -18.16 4.32 -3.25
N HIS A 96 -17.62 3.54 -4.20
CA HIS A 96 -17.92 3.66 -5.63
C HIS A 96 -18.66 2.45 -6.21
N LEU A 97 -18.96 1.44 -5.37
CA LEU A 97 -19.58 0.17 -5.75
C LEU A 97 -18.89 -0.49 -6.95
N GLN A 98 -17.55 -0.42 -7.00
CA GLN A 98 -16.75 -0.98 -8.10
C GLN A 98 -16.53 -2.47 -7.91
N TYR A 99 -17.59 -3.25 -8.07
CA TYR A 99 -17.57 -4.71 -7.99
C TYR A 99 -17.96 -5.30 -9.35
N LYS A 100 -17.31 -6.39 -9.75
CA LYS A 100 -17.65 -7.18 -10.95
C LYS A 100 -18.36 -8.49 -10.59
N LEU A 101 -19.15 -8.44 -9.52
CA LEU A 101 -19.78 -9.61 -8.91
C LEU A 101 -21.28 -9.51 -9.08
N THR A 102 -21.91 -10.62 -9.50
CA THR A 102 -23.34 -10.79 -9.28
C THR A 102 -23.62 -10.86 -7.77
N PRO A 103 -24.86 -10.64 -7.30
CA PRO A 103 -25.14 -10.73 -5.88
C PRO A 103 -24.78 -12.09 -5.26
N ASP A 104 -25.01 -13.19 -5.97
CA ASP A 104 -24.66 -14.53 -5.47
C ASP A 104 -23.14 -14.75 -5.41
N GLU A 105 -22.39 -14.20 -6.37
CA GLU A 105 -20.93 -14.25 -6.31
C GLU A 105 -20.36 -13.37 -5.20
N PHE A 106 -20.97 -12.21 -4.93
CA PHE A 106 -20.57 -11.36 -3.81
C PHE A 106 -20.77 -12.10 -2.49
N VAL A 107 -21.92 -12.75 -2.30
CA VAL A 107 -22.19 -13.56 -1.10
C VAL A 107 -21.21 -14.73 -0.98
N ALA A 108 -20.89 -15.40 -2.09
CA ALA A 108 -19.91 -16.48 -2.09
C ALA A 108 -18.50 -15.99 -1.71
N VAL A 109 -18.10 -14.80 -2.16
CA VAL A 109 -16.83 -14.16 -1.77
C VAL A 109 -16.86 -13.75 -0.30
N MET A 110 -17.94 -13.11 0.16
CA MET A 110 -18.11 -12.66 1.54
C MET A 110 -17.97 -13.82 2.55
N TRP A 111 -18.44 -15.01 2.21
CA TRP A 111 -18.33 -16.21 3.05
C TRP A 111 -17.03 -17.01 2.86
N LYS A 112 -16.16 -16.61 1.92
CA LYS A 112 -14.98 -17.39 1.59
C LYS A 112 -13.96 -17.37 2.73
N ASP A 113 -13.64 -18.56 3.24
CA ASP A 113 -12.64 -18.80 4.29
C ASP A 113 -12.94 -18.12 5.65
N VAL A 114 -14.14 -17.54 5.83
CA VAL A 114 -14.53 -16.85 7.07
C VAL A 114 -15.30 -17.80 8.00
N PRO A 115 -14.82 -18.02 9.24
CA PRO A 115 -15.56 -18.78 10.24
C PRO A 115 -16.91 -18.14 10.61
N LYS A 116 -17.86 -18.99 10.98
CA LYS A 116 -19.15 -18.58 11.56
C LYS A 116 -19.02 -18.23 13.04
N GLY A 117 -19.97 -17.44 13.55
CA GLY A 117 -20.13 -17.17 14.97
C GLY A 117 -19.91 -15.71 15.37
N ALA A 118 -19.83 -15.49 16.68
CA ALA A 118 -19.62 -14.16 17.25
C ALA A 118 -18.19 -13.67 17.00
N PHE A 119 -18.08 -12.38 16.71
CA PHE A 119 -16.79 -11.69 16.73
C PHE A 119 -16.25 -11.54 18.16
N MET A 120 -14.99 -11.15 18.31
CA MET A 120 -14.42 -10.90 19.63
C MET A 120 -15.22 -9.84 20.39
N LYS A 121 -15.17 -9.90 21.72
CA LYS A 121 -16.06 -9.16 22.64
C LYS A 121 -16.19 -7.65 22.42
N ASP A 122 -15.22 -7.02 21.75
CA ASP A 122 -15.20 -5.58 21.50
C ASP A 122 -16.02 -5.20 20.24
N TYR A 123 -16.37 -6.17 19.38
CA TYR A 123 -17.24 -6.00 18.23
C TYR A 123 -18.70 -6.20 18.63
N THR A 124 -19.33 -5.08 18.97
CA THR A 124 -20.73 -5.02 19.39
C THR A 124 -21.51 -4.01 18.56
N THR A 125 -22.84 -4.11 18.61
CA THR A 125 -23.73 -3.05 18.14
C THR A 125 -23.56 -1.79 19.00
N VAL A 126 -24.09 -0.66 18.52
CA VAL A 126 -24.11 0.61 19.26
C VAL A 126 -24.85 0.49 20.61
N ASP A 127 -25.78 -0.46 20.75
CA ASP A 127 -26.46 -0.78 22.02
C ASP A 127 -25.79 -1.91 22.83
N GLY A 128 -24.59 -2.34 22.45
CA GLY A 128 -23.74 -3.24 23.23
C GLY A 128 -24.06 -4.73 23.10
N LYS A 129 -24.77 -5.15 22.05
CA LYS A 129 -25.05 -6.57 21.77
C LYS A 129 -23.92 -7.18 20.96
N PRO A 130 -23.54 -8.45 21.20
CA PRO A 130 -22.59 -9.15 20.36
C PRO A 130 -23.06 -9.21 18.90
N VAL A 131 -22.15 -8.98 17.95
CA VAL A 131 -22.42 -9.12 16.51
C VAL A 131 -21.89 -10.48 16.04
N THR A 132 -22.66 -11.17 15.21
CA THR A 132 -22.25 -12.43 14.57
C THR A 132 -21.95 -12.23 13.09
N MET A 133 -21.07 -13.07 12.54
CA MET A 133 -20.80 -13.09 11.10
C MET A 133 -22.08 -13.36 10.30
N GLU A 134 -22.94 -14.27 10.76
CA GLU A 134 -24.19 -14.63 10.10
C GLU A 134 -25.17 -13.46 9.97
N ASP A 135 -25.40 -12.74 11.06
CA ASP A 135 -26.34 -11.62 11.06
C ASP A 135 -25.80 -10.45 10.24
N LEU A 136 -24.50 -10.18 10.34
CA LEU A 136 -23.85 -9.12 9.57
C LEU A 136 -23.82 -9.44 8.08
N ALA A 137 -23.52 -10.69 7.70
CA ALA A 137 -23.56 -11.16 6.32
C ALA A 137 -24.96 -11.09 5.72
N ALA A 138 -26.00 -11.44 6.49
CA ALA A 138 -27.38 -11.35 6.00
C ALA A 138 -27.78 -9.91 5.64
N ASP A 139 -27.32 -8.94 6.42
CA ASP A 139 -27.59 -7.53 6.17
C ASP A 139 -26.81 -7.00 4.97
N VAL A 140 -25.50 -7.26 4.91
CA VAL A 140 -24.64 -6.87 3.78
C VAL A 140 -25.13 -7.50 2.47
N GLU A 141 -25.57 -8.76 2.50
CA GLU A 141 -26.18 -9.42 1.35
C GLU A 141 -27.46 -8.70 0.88
N SER A 142 -28.36 -8.38 1.82
CA SER A 142 -29.61 -7.68 1.52
C SER A 142 -29.33 -6.33 0.86
N ASP A 143 -28.41 -5.55 1.44
CA ASP A 143 -28.03 -4.26 0.87
C ASP A 143 -27.38 -4.41 -0.50
N TYR A 144 -26.44 -5.33 -0.66
CA TYR A 144 -25.75 -5.51 -1.93
C TYR A 144 -26.71 -5.93 -3.05
N ARG A 145 -27.67 -6.82 -2.77
CA ARG A 145 -28.74 -7.17 -3.72
C ARG A 145 -29.55 -5.95 -4.14
N TRP A 146 -29.90 -5.08 -3.19
CA TRP A 146 -30.61 -3.84 -3.48
C TRP A 146 -29.75 -2.87 -4.31
N LEU A 147 -28.49 -2.65 -3.91
CA LEU A 147 -27.55 -1.78 -4.60
C LEU A 147 -27.31 -2.25 -6.03
N HIS A 148 -27.13 -3.55 -6.23
CA HIS A 148 -26.98 -4.15 -7.56
C HIS A 148 -28.21 -3.93 -8.44
N ALA A 149 -29.42 -4.01 -7.88
CA ALA A 149 -30.65 -3.78 -8.63
C ALA A 149 -30.96 -2.30 -8.93
N ASN A 150 -30.34 -1.36 -8.21
CA ASN A 150 -30.70 0.07 -8.27
C ASN A 150 -29.58 0.97 -8.82
N TYR A 151 -28.31 0.60 -8.68
CA TYR A 151 -27.20 1.42 -9.16
C TYR A 151 -26.96 1.24 -10.65
N LYS A 152 -26.85 2.35 -11.39
CA LYS A 152 -26.55 2.41 -12.83
C LYS A 152 -25.22 1.76 -13.22
N GLY A 153 -24.23 1.73 -12.31
CA GLY A 153 -22.96 1.03 -12.55
C GLY A 153 -23.09 -0.50 -12.49
N LEU A 154 -24.23 -1.01 -12.06
CA LEU A 154 -24.58 -2.43 -11.95
C LEU A 154 -25.84 -2.70 -12.80
N GLY A 155 -26.93 -3.19 -12.19
CA GLY A 155 -28.16 -3.57 -12.88
C GLY A 155 -29.31 -2.55 -12.85
N GLY A 156 -29.12 -1.38 -12.23
CA GLY A 156 -30.19 -0.39 -12.06
C GLY A 156 -30.03 0.87 -12.92
N ASP A 157 -30.65 1.96 -12.50
CA ASP A 157 -30.73 3.24 -13.23
C ASP A 157 -30.29 4.47 -12.42
N LYS A 158 -30.20 4.37 -11.09
CA LYS A 158 -29.82 5.48 -10.21
C LYS A 158 -28.34 5.83 -10.33
N SER A 159 -28.04 7.11 -10.30
CA SER A 159 -26.66 7.60 -10.23
C SER A 159 -25.97 7.22 -8.91
N LEU A 160 -24.64 7.27 -8.89
CA LEU A 160 -23.88 7.02 -7.67
C LEU A 160 -24.23 8.00 -6.55
N ASP A 161 -24.50 9.26 -6.88
CA ASP A 161 -24.86 10.28 -5.90
C ASP A 161 -26.22 9.99 -5.27
N GLU A 162 -27.22 9.58 -6.07
CA GLU A 162 -28.52 9.13 -5.54
C GLU A 162 -28.38 7.87 -4.67
N ILE A 163 -27.51 6.93 -5.06
CA ILE A 163 -27.25 5.72 -4.29
C ILE A 163 -26.58 6.06 -2.94
N ARG A 164 -25.61 6.97 -2.92
CA ARG A 164 -24.89 7.36 -1.71
C ARG A 164 -25.79 7.98 -0.64
N GLU A 165 -26.92 8.55 -1.04
CA GLU A 165 -27.90 9.11 -0.12
C GLU A 165 -28.84 8.07 0.50
N THR A 166 -28.91 6.85 -0.02
CA THR A 166 -29.83 5.83 0.51
C THR A 166 -29.32 5.18 1.79
N ASP A 167 -30.27 4.71 2.60
CA ASP A 167 -29.95 3.97 3.82
C ASP A 167 -29.25 2.64 3.49
N GLN A 168 -29.60 1.98 2.38
CA GLN A 168 -28.96 0.72 1.96
C GLN A 168 -27.47 0.91 1.66
N PHE A 169 -27.08 2.02 1.01
CA PHE A 169 -25.66 2.28 0.80
C PHE A 169 -24.92 2.61 2.10
N LYS A 170 -25.56 3.41 2.97
CA LYS A 170 -24.99 3.79 4.27
C LYS A 170 -24.82 2.57 5.17
N ASP A 171 -25.78 1.65 5.16
CA ASP A 171 -25.74 0.37 5.89
C ASP A 171 -24.66 -0.55 5.32
N PHE A 172 -24.68 -0.80 4.00
CA PHE A 172 -23.66 -1.58 3.29
C PHE A 172 -22.24 -1.12 3.61
N ARG A 173 -21.97 0.18 3.49
CA ARG A 173 -20.64 0.74 3.74
C ARG A 173 -20.20 0.53 5.18
N ALA A 174 -21.07 0.84 6.15
CA ALA A 174 -20.72 0.71 7.55
C ALA A 174 -20.52 -0.76 7.95
N LYS A 175 -21.44 -1.64 7.54
CA LYS A 175 -21.41 -3.08 7.90
C LYS A 175 -20.32 -3.85 7.19
N LEU A 176 -20.04 -3.57 5.91
CA LEU A 176 -18.96 -4.27 5.20
C LEU A 176 -17.57 -3.87 5.73
N TYR A 177 -17.37 -2.60 6.05
CA TYR A 177 -16.12 -2.16 6.68
C TYR A 177 -15.98 -2.70 8.12
N PHE A 178 -17.04 -2.62 8.93
CA PHE A 178 -17.06 -3.25 10.25
C PHE A 178 -16.77 -4.77 10.18
N MET A 179 -17.31 -5.46 9.16
CA MET A 179 -17.05 -6.88 8.93
C MET A 179 -15.56 -7.16 8.69
N TYR A 180 -14.90 -6.33 7.87
CA TYR A 180 -13.47 -6.47 7.62
C TYR A 180 -12.64 -6.36 8.91
N ASP A 181 -12.83 -5.27 9.66
CA ASP A 181 -12.10 -5.04 10.90
C ASP A 181 -12.38 -6.16 11.92
N ALA A 182 -13.64 -6.58 12.04
CA ALA A 182 -14.06 -7.67 12.92
C ALA A 182 -13.42 -9.03 12.56
N ILE A 183 -13.32 -9.36 11.26
CA ILE A 183 -12.66 -10.58 10.79
C ILE A 183 -11.16 -10.55 11.12
N CYS A 184 -10.49 -9.42 10.85
CA CYS A 184 -9.06 -9.25 11.11
C CYS A 184 -8.70 -9.41 12.59
N ASP A 185 -9.55 -8.90 13.48
CA ASP A 185 -9.28 -8.92 14.92
C ASP A 185 -9.75 -10.23 15.61
N THR A 186 -10.78 -10.90 15.08
CA THR A 186 -11.33 -12.13 15.68
C THR A 186 -10.57 -13.39 15.27
N HIS A 187 -10.04 -13.42 14.05
CA HIS A 187 -9.47 -14.61 13.42
C HIS A 187 -7.97 -14.41 13.11
N PRO A 188 -7.22 -15.47 12.75
CA PRO A 188 -5.86 -15.29 12.24
C PRO A 188 -5.86 -14.27 11.09
N LEU A 189 -4.92 -13.32 11.10
CA LEU A 189 -4.83 -12.23 10.11
C LEU A 189 -4.87 -12.71 8.65
N GLU A 190 -4.37 -13.92 8.39
CA GLU A 190 -4.44 -14.56 7.07
C GLU A 190 -5.86 -14.66 6.51
N VAL A 191 -6.88 -14.81 7.36
CA VAL A 191 -8.29 -14.82 6.96
C VAL A 191 -8.68 -13.44 6.43
N GLY A 192 -8.51 -12.38 7.24
CA GLY A 192 -8.93 -11.02 6.87
C GLY A 192 -8.16 -10.43 5.69
N TYR A 193 -6.84 -10.61 5.64
CA TYR A 193 -5.99 -10.04 4.59
C TYR A 193 -6.28 -10.67 3.22
N LYS A 194 -6.56 -11.98 3.18
CA LYS A 194 -7.00 -12.64 1.95
C LYS A 194 -8.43 -12.26 1.58
N TRP A 195 -9.29 -12.06 2.56
CA TRP A 195 -10.70 -11.78 2.35
C TRP A 195 -10.95 -10.49 1.55
N ILE A 196 -10.25 -9.39 1.86
CA ILE A 196 -10.45 -8.12 1.13
C ILE A 196 -10.07 -8.23 -0.35
N ILE A 197 -9.00 -8.95 -0.68
CA ILE A 197 -8.53 -9.07 -2.07
C ILE A 197 -9.44 -9.99 -2.89
N TYR A 198 -10.20 -10.90 -2.26
CA TYR A 198 -11.13 -11.79 -2.97
C TYR A 198 -12.26 -11.04 -3.68
N PHE A 199 -12.58 -9.81 -3.29
CA PHE A 199 -13.59 -8.98 -3.96
C PHE A 199 -13.14 -8.44 -5.32
N TYR A 200 -11.89 -8.67 -5.73
CA TYR A 200 -11.41 -8.38 -7.08
C TYR A 200 -11.78 -9.45 -8.11
N LYS A 201 -12.43 -10.55 -7.68
CA LYS A 201 -12.91 -11.59 -8.59
C LYS A 201 -13.67 -10.99 -9.79
N ASN A 202 -13.42 -11.56 -10.97
CA ASN A 202 -13.92 -11.16 -12.29
C ASN A 202 -13.31 -9.87 -12.89
N MET A 203 -12.47 -9.13 -12.15
CA MET A 203 -11.70 -8.02 -12.72
C MET A 203 -10.48 -8.55 -13.49
N THR A 204 -10.13 -7.89 -14.59
CA THR A 204 -8.80 -8.01 -15.18
C THR A 204 -7.77 -7.24 -14.35
N THR A 205 -6.49 -7.56 -14.49
CA THR A 205 -5.40 -6.78 -13.86
C THR A 205 -5.47 -5.29 -14.22
N ALA A 206 -5.78 -4.95 -15.48
CA ALA A 206 -5.89 -3.57 -15.91
C ALA A 206 -7.05 -2.82 -15.22
N GLU A 207 -8.20 -3.47 -15.02
CA GLU A 207 -9.34 -2.88 -14.30
C GLU A 207 -9.01 -2.64 -12.82
N LEU A 208 -8.40 -3.61 -12.14
CA LEU A 208 -7.98 -3.46 -10.75
C LEU A 208 -6.93 -2.35 -10.61
N GLN A 209 -5.94 -2.32 -11.50
CA GLN A 209 -4.88 -1.30 -11.44
C GLN A 209 -5.42 0.10 -11.72
N ALA A 210 -6.40 0.26 -12.61
CA ALA A 210 -7.07 1.54 -12.83
C ALA A 210 -7.85 1.99 -11.59
N MET A 211 -8.53 1.07 -10.89
CA MET A 211 -9.21 1.36 -9.63
C MET A 211 -8.22 1.74 -8.53
N ALA A 212 -7.10 1.02 -8.42
CA ALA A 212 -6.02 1.33 -7.48
C ALA A 212 -5.40 2.70 -7.75
N GLU A 213 -5.14 3.06 -9.01
CA GLU A 213 -4.64 4.40 -9.36
C GLU A 213 -5.64 5.50 -8.97
N ALA A 214 -6.92 5.29 -9.26
CA ALA A 214 -7.97 6.24 -8.87
C ALA A 214 -8.08 6.39 -7.35
N SER A 215 -7.99 5.28 -6.61
CA SER A 215 -7.95 5.27 -5.14
C SER A 215 -6.74 6.01 -4.60
N ASN A 216 -5.55 5.74 -5.12
CA ASN A 216 -4.31 6.41 -4.71
C ASN A 216 -4.37 7.91 -4.95
N ASN A 217 -4.84 8.34 -6.13
CA ASN A 217 -5.01 9.75 -6.46
C ASN A 217 -6.01 10.45 -5.52
N TYR A 218 -7.13 9.78 -5.22
CA TYR A 218 -8.09 10.27 -4.24
C TYR A 218 -7.48 10.37 -2.84
N GLY A 219 -6.81 9.32 -2.37
CA GLY A 219 -6.24 9.23 -1.03
C GLY A 219 -5.12 10.24 -0.78
N ILE A 220 -4.27 10.51 -1.78
CA ILE A 220 -3.25 11.57 -1.70
C ILE A 220 -3.90 12.95 -1.57
N GLY A 221 -5.01 13.18 -2.26
CA GLY A 221 -5.76 14.44 -2.20
C GLY A 221 -6.65 14.61 -0.96
N ASP A 222 -7.06 13.53 -0.31
CA ASP A 222 -7.92 13.58 0.90
C ASP A 222 -7.12 14.04 2.13
N ALA A 223 -7.82 14.60 3.10
CA ALA A 223 -7.27 14.94 4.40
C ALA A 223 -6.95 13.67 5.20
N LEU A 224 -5.87 13.73 6.00
CA LEU A 224 -5.61 12.72 7.02
C LEU A 224 -6.62 12.89 8.16
N ARG A 225 -7.61 12.00 8.23
CA ARG A 225 -8.69 12.09 9.22
C ARG A 225 -9.29 10.73 9.56
N LYS A 226 -9.71 10.59 10.81
CA LYS A 226 -10.54 9.47 11.26
C LYS A 226 -12.01 9.75 10.98
N VAL A 227 -12.70 8.80 10.35
CA VAL A 227 -14.12 8.89 10.01
C VAL A 227 -14.85 7.74 10.65
N ARG A 228 -15.85 8.06 11.46
CA ARG A 228 -16.76 7.07 12.02
C ARG A 228 -17.89 6.79 11.03
N TYR A 229 -18.05 5.52 10.68
CA TYR A 229 -19.15 5.00 9.88
C TYR A 229 -20.12 4.28 10.80
N GLU A 230 -21.29 4.86 11.04
CA GLU A 230 -22.39 4.23 11.79
C GLU A 230 -23.49 3.84 10.81
N SER A 231 -24.01 2.62 10.92
CA SER A 231 -25.14 2.20 10.08
C SER A 231 -26.45 2.91 10.45
N PRO A 232 -27.41 3.04 9.52
CA PRO A 232 -28.65 3.75 9.77
C PRO A 232 -29.52 3.09 10.84
N LYS A 233 -30.03 3.89 11.79
CA LYS A 233 -31.01 3.45 12.79
C LYS A 233 -32.36 3.05 12.18
N THR A 234 -32.65 3.54 10.98
CA THR A 234 -33.83 3.21 10.17
C THR A 234 -33.72 1.85 9.50
N LEU A 235 -32.51 1.29 9.37
CA LEU A 235 -32.23 0.00 8.77
C LEU A 235 -31.29 -0.82 9.66
N PRO A 236 -31.73 -1.22 10.88
CA PRO A 236 -30.86 -1.96 11.81
C PRO A 236 -30.48 -3.34 11.28
N GLY A 237 -31.32 -3.96 10.43
CA GLY A 237 -31.10 -5.33 9.96
C GLY A 237 -31.09 -6.36 11.10
N LYS A 238 -30.53 -7.54 10.84
CA LYS A 238 -30.35 -8.61 11.83
C LYS A 238 -29.19 -8.34 12.78
N ALA A 239 -28.11 -7.75 12.28
CA ALA A 239 -26.92 -7.46 13.09
C ALA A 239 -27.18 -6.32 14.08
N GLY A 240 -28.17 -5.47 13.82
CA GLY A 240 -28.39 -4.23 14.55
C GLY A 240 -27.52 -3.09 14.01
N VAL A 241 -27.53 -1.96 14.72
CA VAL A 241 -26.74 -0.79 14.34
C VAL A 241 -25.30 -1.01 14.77
N VAL A 242 -24.36 -0.99 13.82
CA VAL A 242 -22.92 -1.14 14.07
C VAL A 242 -22.21 0.14 13.69
N ALA A 243 -20.99 0.32 14.20
CA ALA A 243 -20.18 1.44 13.80
C ALA A 243 -18.69 1.19 13.97
N ASP A 244 -17.91 1.63 12.99
CA ASP A 244 -16.45 1.54 13.01
C ASP A 244 -15.78 2.84 12.58
N THR A 245 -14.46 2.94 12.74
CA THR A 245 -13.68 4.14 12.42
C THR A 245 -12.51 3.83 11.50
N HIS A 246 -12.59 4.31 10.26
CA HIS A 246 -11.48 4.23 9.31
C HIS A 246 -10.59 5.48 9.34
N PHE A 247 -9.29 5.34 9.09
CA PHE A 247 -8.37 6.47 8.94
C PHE A 247 -8.09 6.75 7.47
N HIS A 248 -8.75 7.78 6.93
CA HIS A 248 -8.59 8.22 5.54
C HIS A 248 -7.33 9.05 5.29
N GLY A 249 -6.96 9.08 4.02
CA GLY A 249 -5.85 9.86 3.46
C GLY A 249 -4.55 9.05 3.42
N ILE A 250 -3.78 9.25 2.36
CA ILE A 250 -2.44 8.65 2.16
C ILE A 250 -1.44 9.79 1.94
N ARG A 251 -0.20 9.62 2.40
CA ARG A 251 0.89 10.55 2.05
C ARG A 251 2.13 9.80 1.58
N ILE A 252 2.87 10.41 0.66
CA ILE A 252 4.16 9.92 0.22
C ILE A 252 5.18 10.20 1.33
N HIS A 253 5.94 9.19 1.76
CA HIS A 253 7.15 9.43 2.53
C HIS A 253 8.28 9.77 1.55
N GLU A 254 8.48 11.07 1.37
CA GLU A 254 9.48 11.63 0.44
C GLU A 254 10.89 11.10 0.70
N GLU A 255 11.23 10.92 1.98
CA GLU A 255 12.51 10.38 2.44
C GLU A 255 12.74 8.93 1.98
N ILE A 256 11.70 8.09 2.00
CA ILE A 256 11.79 6.70 1.54
C ILE A 256 11.87 6.67 0.00
N ARG A 257 11.07 7.50 -0.66
CA ARG A 257 11.13 7.67 -2.12
C ARG A 257 12.52 8.09 -2.58
N ALA A 258 13.12 9.08 -1.92
CA ALA A 258 14.47 9.56 -2.19
C ALA A 258 15.51 8.46 -1.95
N VAL A 259 15.44 7.74 -0.82
CA VAL A 259 16.33 6.60 -0.53
C VAL A 259 16.28 5.55 -1.63
N MET A 260 15.10 5.19 -2.15
CA MET A 260 15.00 4.23 -3.25
C MET A 260 15.74 4.70 -4.51
N HIS A 261 15.69 5.99 -4.84
CA HIS A 261 16.46 6.56 -5.96
C HIS A 261 17.95 6.52 -5.69
N THR A 262 18.37 7.00 -4.52
CA THR A 262 19.79 7.01 -4.11
C THR A 262 20.37 5.59 -4.13
N LEU A 263 19.64 4.59 -3.63
CA LEU A 263 20.08 3.19 -3.65
C LEU A 263 20.32 2.70 -5.08
N ARG A 264 19.38 2.92 -6.00
CA ARG A 264 19.54 2.53 -7.41
C ARG A 264 20.70 3.26 -8.10
N ALA A 265 20.86 4.56 -7.84
CA ALA A 265 21.99 5.35 -8.34
C ALA A 265 23.34 4.84 -7.81
N ASN A 266 23.35 4.24 -6.62
CA ASN A 266 24.51 3.61 -5.99
C ASN A 266 24.68 2.12 -6.34
N GLY A 267 23.93 1.60 -7.32
CA GLY A 267 24.06 0.21 -7.76
C GLY A 267 23.50 -0.83 -6.78
N ILE A 268 22.59 -0.42 -5.89
CA ILE A 268 21.83 -1.28 -4.99
C ILE A 268 20.42 -1.45 -5.56
N ASP A 269 20.00 -2.69 -5.80
CA ASP A 269 18.67 -2.98 -6.34
C ASP A 269 17.58 -2.75 -5.28
N VAL A 270 16.39 -2.32 -5.69
CA VAL A 270 15.26 -2.02 -4.79
C VAL A 270 14.10 -2.98 -5.07
N TYR A 271 13.62 -3.61 -4.00
CA TYR A 271 12.48 -4.53 -4.01
C TYR A 271 11.44 -4.12 -2.96
N VAL A 272 10.19 -4.49 -3.20
CA VAL A 272 9.08 -4.34 -2.25
C VAL A 272 8.58 -5.71 -1.82
N SER A 273 8.33 -5.88 -0.52
CA SER A 273 7.68 -7.05 0.07
C SER A 273 6.49 -6.58 0.90
N THR A 274 5.29 -6.64 0.34
CA THR A 274 4.04 -6.09 0.89
C THR A 274 3.07 -7.19 1.34
N ALA A 275 2.26 -6.92 2.36
CA ALA A 275 1.14 -7.79 2.74
C ALA A 275 -0.16 -7.46 1.96
N SER A 276 -0.12 -6.47 1.07
CA SER A 276 -1.18 -6.10 0.12
C SER A 276 -1.07 -6.91 -1.17
N LEU A 277 -2.07 -6.81 -2.07
CA LEU A 277 -1.99 -7.50 -3.36
C LEU A 277 -0.86 -6.89 -4.20
N ASP A 278 -0.02 -7.74 -4.79
CA ASP A 278 1.14 -7.24 -5.53
C ASP A 278 0.75 -6.32 -6.70
N ASP A 279 -0.33 -6.62 -7.42
CA ASP A 279 -0.85 -5.79 -8.50
C ASP A 279 -1.39 -4.42 -8.05
N VAL A 280 -1.87 -4.30 -6.81
CA VAL A 280 -2.30 -3.01 -6.24
C VAL A 280 -1.07 -2.15 -5.93
N VAL A 281 -0.08 -2.72 -5.25
CA VAL A 281 1.15 -1.99 -4.88
C VAL A 281 2.00 -1.65 -6.09
N ARG A 282 2.02 -2.49 -7.14
CA ARG A 282 2.71 -2.18 -8.42
C ARG A 282 2.27 -0.85 -9.02
N VAL A 283 1.02 -0.45 -8.84
CA VAL A 283 0.53 0.85 -9.31
C VAL A 283 1.23 1.98 -8.58
N PHE A 284 1.21 1.98 -7.25
CA PHE A 284 1.81 3.05 -6.46
C PHE A 284 3.34 3.05 -6.60
N ALA A 285 3.95 1.87 -6.57
CA ALA A 285 5.41 1.74 -6.59
C ALA A 285 6.04 2.01 -7.96
N GLY A 286 5.33 1.69 -9.05
CA GLY A 286 5.85 1.79 -10.41
C GLY A 286 5.42 3.05 -11.18
N ASN A 287 4.24 3.62 -10.89
CA ASN A 287 3.71 4.71 -11.69
C ASN A 287 4.54 6.01 -11.51
N PRO A 288 5.01 6.64 -12.61
CA PRO A 288 5.79 7.88 -12.55
C PRO A 288 5.12 9.02 -11.79
N ASN A 289 3.78 9.05 -11.70
CA ASN A 289 3.03 10.07 -10.97
C ASN A 289 3.38 10.09 -9.47
N TYR A 290 3.78 8.95 -8.89
CA TYR A 290 4.15 8.83 -7.48
C TYR A 290 5.67 8.86 -7.27
N GLY A 291 6.43 8.55 -8.31
CA GLY A 291 7.87 8.81 -8.37
C GLY A 291 8.74 7.82 -7.60
N TYR A 292 8.28 6.63 -7.23
CA TYR A 292 9.14 5.61 -6.59
C TYR A 292 9.99 4.81 -7.58
N GLY A 293 9.48 4.60 -8.80
CA GLY A 293 10.22 3.97 -9.90
C GLY A 293 10.63 2.52 -9.63
N VAL A 294 9.83 1.77 -8.88
CA VAL A 294 10.06 0.33 -8.63
C VAL A 294 9.51 -0.47 -9.82
N PRO A 295 10.33 -1.30 -10.49
CA PRO A 295 9.85 -2.18 -11.55
C PRO A 295 8.80 -3.18 -11.03
N PRO A 296 7.77 -3.52 -11.83
CA PRO A 296 6.69 -4.39 -11.36
C PRO A 296 7.17 -5.80 -10.95
N GLU A 297 8.23 -6.30 -11.58
CA GLU A 297 8.88 -7.58 -11.24
C GLU A 297 9.60 -7.57 -9.89
N ASN A 298 9.85 -6.39 -9.32
CA ASN A 298 10.50 -6.21 -8.03
C ASN A 298 9.50 -6.11 -6.86
N VAL A 299 8.20 -6.29 -7.11
CA VAL A 299 7.15 -6.28 -6.08
C VAL A 299 6.73 -7.72 -5.77
N ILE A 300 6.92 -8.11 -4.51
CA ILE A 300 6.48 -9.37 -3.92
C ILE A 300 5.33 -9.04 -2.97
N GLY A 301 4.17 -9.65 -3.19
CA GLY A 301 3.00 -9.41 -2.35
C GLY A 301 2.09 -10.62 -2.26
N LEU A 302 0.90 -10.41 -1.70
CA LEU A 302 -0.19 -11.37 -1.83
C LEU A 302 -0.59 -11.48 -3.31
N ARG A 303 -1.19 -12.63 -3.64
CA ARG A 303 -1.58 -12.96 -5.00
C ARG A 303 -2.94 -13.64 -5.02
N LEU A 304 -3.56 -13.59 -6.19
CA LEU A 304 -4.74 -14.36 -6.52
C LEU A 304 -4.50 -15.14 -7.80
N ASP A 305 -5.07 -16.34 -7.88
CA ASP A 305 -5.09 -17.10 -9.12
C ASP A 305 -5.93 -16.36 -10.17
N MET A 306 -5.53 -16.53 -11.43
CA MET A 306 -6.21 -15.93 -12.58
C MET A 306 -6.85 -17.03 -13.43
N GLN A 307 -8.05 -16.78 -13.92
CA GLN A 307 -8.73 -17.60 -14.92
C GLN A 307 -9.18 -16.70 -16.07
N ASP A 308 -8.82 -17.07 -17.31
CA ASP A 308 -9.18 -16.32 -18.52
C ASP A 308 -8.83 -14.82 -18.45
N GLY A 309 -7.67 -14.51 -17.86
CA GLY A 309 -7.18 -13.13 -17.70
C GLY A 309 -7.90 -12.30 -16.63
N LYS A 310 -8.68 -12.95 -15.75
CA LYS A 310 -9.41 -12.30 -14.65
C LYS A 310 -9.07 -12.93 -13.31
N TYR A 311 -9.11 -12.13 -12.23
CA TYR A 311 -8.89 -12.64 -10.88
C TYR A 311 -9.99 -13.62 -10.51
N THR A 312 -9.58 -14.68 -9.82
CA THR A 312 -10.46 -15.53 -9.03
C THR A 312 -10.43 -15.06 -7.58
N SER A 313 -11.30 -15.63 -6.73
CA SER A 313 -11.21 -15.45 -5.29
C SER A 313 -10.34 -16.52 -4.62
N THR A 314 -9.30 -17.03 -5.29
CA THR A 314 -8.46 -18.13 -4.76
C THR A 314 -7.03 -17.67 -4.55
N TYR A 315 -6.53 -17.89 -3.33
CA TYR A 315 -5.13 -17.69 -3.01
C TYR A 315 -4.27 -18.83 -3.60
N PRO A 316 -3.19 -18.54 -4.35
CA PRO A 316 -2.41 -19.57 -5.04
C PRO A 316 -1.80 -20.59 -4.09
N ALA A 317 -1.97 -21.88 -4.42
CA ALA A 317 -1.38 -22.97 -3.66
C ALA A 317 0.16 -22.91 -3.69
N GLY A 318 0.79 -23.06 -2.51
CA GLY A 318 2.26 -23.01 -2.38
C GLY A 318 2.87 -21.61 -2.46
N TRP A 319 2.06 -20.56 -2.67
CA TRP A 319 2.52 -19.19 -2.45
C TRP A 319 2.50 -18.88 -0.95
N HIS A 320 3.54 -18.21 -0.46
CA HIS A 320 3.65 -17.83 0.95
C HIS A 320 2.62 -16.74 1.26
N PHE A 321 2.03 -16.76 2.46
CA PHE A 321 1.28 -15.61 2.96
C PHE A 321 2.27 -14.50 3.32
N ASN A 322 2.35 -13.42 2.54
CA ASN A 322 3.45 -12.44 2.60
C ASN A 322 3.34 -11.44 3.77
N TRP A 323 3.19 -11.96 4.98
CA TRP A 323 3.10 -11.23 6.23
C TRP A 323 3.87 -11.96 7.34
N GLY A 324 4.49 -11.20 8.24
CA GLY A 324 5.23 -11.72 9.39
C GLY A 324 6.39 -12.64 8.93
N PRO A 325 6.50 -13.87 9.46
CA PRO A 325 7.50 -14.84 8.99
C PRO A 325 7.43 -15.14 7.48
N GLY A 326 6.25 -15.00 6.89
CA GLY A 326 6.03 -15.25 5.48
C GLY A 326 6.76 -14.28 4.55
N LYS A 327 7.03 -13.03 4.99
CA LYS A 327 7.90 -12.10 4.22
C LYS A 327 9.33 -12.62 4.12
N THR A 328 9.86 -13.22 5.17
CA THR A 328 11.17 -13.88 5.11
C THR A 328 11.16 -15.04 4.12
N VAL A 329 10.12 -15.89 4.16
CA VAL A 329 9.96 -17.00 3.20
C VAL A 329 9.90 -16.48 1.77
N GLY A 330 9.12 -15.43 1.51
CA GLY A 330 9.00 -14.78 0.22
C GLY A 330 10.33 -14.27 -0.33
N ILE A 331 11.05 -13.47 0.47
CA ILE A 331 12.37 -12.94 0.11
C ILE A 331 13.37 -14.09 -0.15
N ARG A 332 13.37 -15.15 0.67
CA ARG A 332 14.24 -16.32 0.45
C ARG A 332 13.92 -17.01 -0.87
N ASN A 333 12.66 -17.26 -1.14
CA ASN A 333 12.22 -18.03 -2.31
C ASN A 333 12.40 -17.24 -3.61
N VAL A 334 12.11 -15.93 -3.60
CA VAL A 334 12.06 -15.12 -4.82
C VAL A 334 13.41 -14.44 -5.12
N LEU A 335 14.14 -14.02 -4.09
CA LEU A 335 15.35 -13.21 -4.22
C LEU A 335 16.61 -13.98 -3.79
N ALA A 336 16.68 -14.41 -2.53
CA ALA A 336 17.92 -14.96 -1.97
C ALA A 336 18.32 -16.29 -2.64
N SER A 337 17.36 -17.11 -3.04
CA SER A 337 17.60 -18.35 -3.80
C SER A 337 18.30 -18.11 -5.15
N LYS A 338 18.03 -16.96 -5.79
CA LYS A 338 18.59 -16.59 -7.09
C LYS A 338 19.90 -15.81 -6.95
N LYS A 339 19.97 -14.90 -5.97
CA LYS A 339 21.13 -14.04 -5.73
C LYS A 339 22.23 -14.73 -4.91
N GLY A 340 21.86 -15.67 -4.03
CA GLY A 340 22.78 -16.38 -3.14
C GLY A 340 23.16 -15.61 -1.87
N TYR A 341 22.50 -14.49 -1.58
CA TYR A 341 22.70 -13.63 -0.40
C TYR A 341 21.39 -12.92 -0.04
N GLY A 342 21.27 -12.46 1.21
CA GLY A 342 20.13 -11.70 1.72
C GLY A 342 20.17 -10.20 1.40
N PRO A 343 19.11 -9.45 1.76
CA PRO A 343 19.06 -8.01 1.58
C PRO A 343 20.11 -7.30 2.43
N LEU A 344 20.68 -6.22 1.90
CA LEU A 344 21.59 -5.31 2.61
C LEU A 344 20.82 -4.40 3.58
N LEU A 345 19.65 -3.92 3.16
CA LEU A 345 18.77 -3.06 3.95
C LEU A 345 17.36 -3.61 3.93
N VAL A 346 16.64 -3.46 5.05
CA VAL A 346 15.22 -3.81 5.14
C VAL A 346 14.47 -2.66 5.81
N PHE A 347 13.31 -2.29 5.28
CA PHE A 347 12.44 -1.24 5.82
C PHE A 347 11.07 -1.82 6.16
N GLY A 348 10.51 -1.48 7.32
CA GLY A 348 9.20 -1.95 7.79
C GLY A 348 8.62 -1.07 8.89
N ASP A 349 7.43 -1.41 9.40
CA ASP A 349 6.75 -0.61 10.42
C ASP A 349 5.84 -1.40 11.38
N SER A 350 5.61 -2.69 11.09
CA SER A 350 4.64 -3.52 11.81
C SER A 350 5.17 -4.91 12.15
N ASP A 351 4.40 -5.68 12.92
CA ASP A 351 4.68 -7.10 13.17
C ASP A 351 4.75 -7.90 11.85
N GLY A 352 4.11 -7.41 10.78
CA GLY A 352 4.23 -7.97 9.43
C GLY A 352 5.67 -7.98 8.88
N ASP A 353 6.57 -7.17 9.45
CA ASP A 353 7.92 -6.91 8.93
C ASP A 353 9.04 -7.42 9.85
N ALA A 354 8.72 -7.67 11.12
CA ALA A 354 9.71 -7.96 12.17
C ALA A 354 10.67 -9.11 11.78
N TRP A 355 10.16 -10.14 11.11
CA TRP A 355 10.99 -11.26 10.65
C TRP A 355 11.91 -10.89 9.51
N MET A 356 11.43 -10.21 8.46
CA MET A 356 12.33 -9.80 7.37
C MET A 356 13.37 -8.77 7.82
N LEU A 357 13.05 -7.97 8.85
CA LEU A 357 14.00 -7.04 9.48
C LEU A 357 15.12 -7.78 10.23
N ARG A 358 14.88 -8.99 10.75
CA ARG A 358 15.80 -9.77 11.61
C ARG A 358 16.54 -10.90 10.90
N ASP A 359 15.85 -11.65 10.06
CA ASP A 359 16.21 -13.04 9.69
C ASP A 359 17.38 -13.17 8.72
N PHE A 360 17.87 -12.06 8.16
CA PHE A 360 18.94 -12.04 7.18
C PHE A 360 20.23 -11.53 7.80
N LYS A 361 21.23 -12.42 7.85
CA LYS A 361 22.59 -12.13 8.34
C LYS A 361 23.31 -11.05 7.52
N ASP A 362 22.94 -10.90 6.25
CA ASP A 362 23.56 -9.96 5.31
C ASP A 362 23.04 -8.53 5.48
N THR A 363 21.94 -8.35 6.22
CA THR A 363 21.34 -7.03 6.46
C THR A 363 22.23 -6.21 7.38
N ALA A 364 22.76 -5.11 6.85
CA ALA A 364 23.58 -4.17 7.58
C ALA A 364 22.75 -3.25 8.50
N ALA A 365 21.54 -2.86 8.06
CA ALA A 365 20.60 -2.10 8.87
C ALA A 365 19.15 -2.40 8.50
N GLY A 366 18.30 -2.54 9.52
CA GLY A 366 16.85 -2.59 9.40
C GLY A 366 16.27 -1.26 9.88
N VAL A 367 15.44 -0.61 9.07
CA VAL A 367 14.82 0.68 9.37
C VAL A 367 13.35 0.48 9.71
N ILE A 368 12.95 0.98 10.87
CA ILE A 368 11.58 0.87 11.36
C ILE A 368 10.94 2.25 11.32
N VAL A 369 9.87 2.42 10.54
CA VAL A 369 9.04 3.62 10.63
C VAL A 369 8.26 3.55 11.94
N ASN A 370 8.51 4.50 12.85
CA ASN A 370 8.07 4.42 14.23
C ASN A 370 6.57 4.68 14.37
N ARG A 371 5.80 3.59 14.38
CA ARG A 371 4.37 3.61 14.68
C ARG A 371 4.05 3.43 16.15
N MET A 372 5.05 3.33 17.03
CA MET A 372 4.84 3.02 18.45
C MET A 372 3.91 1.80 18.65
N LYS A 373 4.16 0.75 17.87
CA LYS A 373 3.43 -0.52 17.97
C LYS A 373 4.08 -1.38 19.06
N LYS A 374 3.27 -2.23 19.68
CA LYS A 374 3.74 -3.32 20.56
C LYS A 374 4.00 -4.57 19.71
N GLY A 375 4.18 -5.73 20.32
CA GLY A 375 4.42 -6.99 19.61
C GLY A 375 5.87 -7.17 19.21
N GLU A 376 6.09 -7.93 18.15
CA GLU A 376 7.41 -8.27 17.61
C GLU A 376 8.15 -7.03 17.10
N ILE A 377 7.47 -6.16 16.35
CA ILE A 377 8.04 -4.90 15.90
C ILE A 377 8.29 -3.94 17.06
N GLY A 378 7.51 -4.04 18.13
CA GLY A 378 7.73 -3.28 19.36
C GLY A 378 9.01 -3.69 20.06
N ALA A 379 9.33 -5.00 20.06
CA ALA A 379 10.61 -5.51 20.55
C ALA A 379 11.77 -5.01 19.67
N ASP A 380 11.63 -5.05 18.35
CA ASP A 380 12.64 -4.56 17.41
C ASP A 380 12.84 -3.03 17.53
N SER A 381 11.75 -2.27 17.76
CA SER A 381 11.79 -0.83 18.02
C SER A 381 12.53 -0.50 19.31
N LYS A 382 12.38 -1.33 20.35
CA LYS A 382 13.14 -1.18 21.60
C LYS A 382 14.64 -1.40 21.36
N LEU A 383 15.01 -2.42 20.59
CA LEU A 383 16.42 -2.65 20.20
C LEU A 383 16.97 -1.47 19.38
N ALA A 384 16.18 -0.90 18.48
CA ALA A 384 16.55 0.28 17.72
C ALA A 384 16.79 1.50 18.64
N ALA A 385 15.90 1.72 19.62
CA ALA A 385 16.03 2.79 20.60
C ALA A 385 17.30 2.66 21.46
N GLU A 386 17.66 1.44 21.87
CA GLU A 386 18.89 1.14 22.61
C GLU A 386 20.17 1.36 21.77
N GLN A 387 20.06 1.36 20.44
CA GLN A 387 21.18 1.52 19.50
C GLN A 387 21.36 2.95 19.00
N ILE A 388 20.52 3.91 19.41
CA ILE A 388 20.65 5.32 19.01
C ILE A 388 22.05 5.84 19.39
N GLY A 389 22.75 6.41 18.42
CA GLY A 389 24.12 6.91 18.56
C GLY A 389 25.21 5.87 18.29
N ASN A 390 24.88 4.60 18.09
CA ASN A 390 25.85 3.58 17.67
C ASN A 390 26.08 3.63 16.15
N PRO A 391 27.29 3.95 15.65
CA PRO A 391 27.57 4.07 14.21
C PRO A 391 27.38 2.74 13.44
N ASN A 392 27.33 1.61 14.13
CA ASN A 392 27.12 0.28 13.56
C ASN A 392 25.75 -0.32 13.94
N ALA A 393 24.77 0.52 14.28
CA ALA A 393 23.43 0.07 14.62
C ALA A 393 22.84 -0.85 13.53
N ARG A 394 22.27 -1.97 13.99
CA ARG A 394 21.57 -2.98 13.17
C ARG A 394 20.10 -2.64 13.01
N PHE A 395 19.50 -1.92 13.96
CA PHE A 395 18.13 -1.41 13.87
C PHE A 395 18.13 0.10 14.02
N LEU A 396 17.36 0.77 13.15
CA LEU A 396 17.13 2.20 13.14
C LEU A 396 15.65 2.46 13.33
N LEU A 397 15.32 3.53 14.05
CA LEU A 397 13.94 3.93 14.33
C LEU A 397 13.72 5.33 13.77
N GLN A 398 12.72 5.51 12.91
CA GLN A 398 12.47 6.78 12.23
C GLN A 398 11.11 7.35 12.61
N GLY A 399 11.10 8.55 13.21
CA GLY A 399 9.89 9.24 13.64
C GLY A 399 9.03 9.75 12.49
N ARG A 400 7.72 9.80 12.73
CA ARG A 400 6.71 10.39 11.85
C ARG A 400 5.68 11.21 12.62
N ASP A 401 5.08 12.18 11.93
CA ASP A 401 3.92 12.92 12.41
C ASP A 401 2.66 12.41 11.71
N GLU A 402 1.79 11.73 12.44
CA GLU A 402 0.57 11.17 11.87
C GLU A 402 -0.50 12.24 11.52
N HIS A 403 -0.35 13.51 11.92
CA HIS A 403 -1.24 14.60 11.50
C HIS A 403 -0.94 15.07 10.08
N THR A 404 0.34 15.06 9.71
CA THR A 404 0.80 15.54 8.40
C THR A 404 1.12 14.40 7.44
N GLY A 405 1.36 13.19 7.97
CA GLY A 405 1.80 12.01 7.23
C GLY A 405 3.24 12.10 6.76
N LEU A 406 4.04 12.92 7.43
CA LEU A 406 5.44 13.21 7.07
C LEU A 406 6.38 12.63 8.12
N MET A 407 7.59 12.27 7.71
CA MET A 407 8.66 11.96 8.66
C MET A 407 9.07 13.19 9.46
N ILE A 408 9.65 12.96 10.63
CA ILE A 408 10.21 13.99 11.50
C ILE A 408 11.73 13.73 11.61
N PRO A 409 12.60 14.74 11.63
CA PRO A 409 14.05 14.55 11.81
C PRO A 409 14.42 14.18 13.27
N ASP A 410 13.83 13.09 13.77
CA ASP A 410 13.85 12.58 15.14
C ASP A 410 13.43 11.10 15.09
N GLU A 411 13.89 10.28 16.02
CA GLU A 411 13.44 8.88 16.17
C GLU A 411 12.02 8.80 16.77
N LYS A 412 11.57 9.86 17.45
CA LYS A 412 10.25 9.95 18.09
C LYS A 412 9.15 10.32 17.11
N SER A 413 7.97 9.76 17.34
CA SER A 413 6.77 10.00 16.54
C SER A 413 5.69 10.74 17.31
N ILE A 414 4.78 11.39 16.57
CA ILE A 414 3.56 12.01 17.11
C ILE A 414 2.37 11.19 16.60
N LYS A 415 1.59 10.61 17.54
CA LYS A 415 0.35 9.90 17.20
C LYS A 415 -0.75 10.88 16.78
N TYR A 416 -1.61 10.43 15.87
CA TYR A 416 -2.79 11.19 15.48
C TYR A 416 -3.67 11.53 16.71
N GLY A 417 -4.03 12.81 16.86
CA GLY A 417 -4.78 13.33 18.00
C GLY A 417 -3.96 13.53 19.27
N LYS A 418 -2.62 13.46 19.20
CA LYS A 418 -1.69 13.73 20.30
C LYS A 418 -0.71 14.84 19.91
N THR A 419 -0.13 15.53 20.88
CA THR A 419 0.88 16.57 20.63
C THR A 419 2.27 16.16 21.11
N GLU A 420 2.34 15.16 21.99
CA GLU A 420 3.58 14.67 22.57
C GLU A 420 4.32 13.74 21.59
N ARG A 421 5.62 14.00 21.42
CA ARG A 421 6.54 13.07 20.75
C ARG A 421 6.92 11.94 21.68
N LYS A 422 6.74 10.71 21.25
CA LYS A 422 7.12 9.51 22.00
C LYS A 422 7.99 8.59 21.16
N LEU A 423 8.96 7.96 21.84
CA LEU A 423 9.90 7.05 21.19
C LEU A 423 9.31 5.65 21.04
N LEU A 424 8.59 5.17 22.06
CA LEU A 424 8.03 3.82 22.14
C LEU A 424 6.58 3.88 22.63
N ALA A 425 5.87 2.76 22.52
CA ALA A 425 4.43 2.58 22.81
C ALA A 425 4.03 2.78 24.27
#